data_AF-A0A9Q4A0I6-F1
#
_entry.id   AF-A0A9Q4A0I6-F1
#
_cell.length_a   1.000
_cell.length_b   1.000
_cell.length_c   1.000
_cell.angle_alpha   90.00
_cell.angle_beta   90.00
_cell.angle_gamma   90.00
#
_symmetry.space_group_name_H-M   'P 1'
#
loop_
_entity.id
_entity.type
_entity.pdbx_description
1 polymer ?
#
loop_
_entity_poly.entity_id
_entity_poly.type
_entity_poly.pdbx_seq_one_letter_code
_entity_poly.pdbx_strand_id
1 'polypeptide(L)' 'MQIEQLEDIQAYVQRTADDLERVSINLAGHLVYLERSARPHEAREVSERIFGLQASVDSLRGVFNN' A
#
# COMPACT_ATOMS: atom_id res chain seq x y z
N MET A 1 -30.50 4.77 -2.26
CA MET A 1 -29.67 5.78 -2.97
C MET A 1 -28.51 6.34 -2.16
N GLN A 2 -28.69 7.13 -1.09
CA GLN A 2 -27.52 7.67 -0.35
C GLN A 2 -26.71 6.60 0.39
N ILE A 3 -27.38 5.60 0.99
CA ILE A 3 -26.70 4.51 1.72
C ILE A 3 -25.90 3.62 0.76
N GLU A 4 -26.48 3.23 -0.38
CA GLU A 4 -25.80 2.42 -1.41
C GLU A 4 -24.54 3.11 -1.93
N GLN A 5 -24.57 4.43 -2.16
CA GLN A 5 -23.38 5.19 -2.56
C GLN A 5 -22.28 5.17 -1.50
N LEU A 6 -22.64 5.21 -0.21
CA LEU A 6 -21.66 5.12 0.88
C LEU A 6 -21.04 3.72 0.96
N GLU A 7 -21.83 2.66 0.79
CA GLU A 7 -21.35 1.28 0.72
C GLU A 7 -20.40 1.06 -0.46
N ASP A 8 -20.74 1.60 -1.64
CA ASP A 8 -19.89 1.54 -2.83
C ASP A 8 -18.53 2.23 -2.62
N ILE A 9 -18.54 3.41 -1.99
CA ILE A 9 -17.32 4.15 -1.67
C ILE A 9 -16.49 3.38 -0.63
N GLN A 10 -17.12 2.83 0.40
CA GLN A 10 -16.42 2.02 1.41
C GLN A 10 -15.75 0.80 0.78
N ALA A 11 -16.48 0.08 -0.07
CA ALA A 11 -15.94 -1.07 -0.80
C ALA A 11 -14.81 -0.68 -1.76
N TYR A 12 -14.91 0.48 -2.41
CA TYR A 12 -13.85 1.00 -3.27
C TYR A 12 -12.58 1.37 -2.48
N VAL A 13 -12.72 2.05 -1.34
CA VAL A 13 -11.60 2.41 -0.46
C VAL A 13 -10.91 1.14 0.06
N GLN A 14 -11.68 0.14 0.47
CA GLN A 14 -11.12 -1.14 0.93
C GLN A 14 -10.31 -1.83 -0.18
N ARG A 15 -10.88 -1.95 -1.39
CA ARG A 15 -10.16 -2.55 -2.54
C ARG A 15 -8.87 -1.78 -2.87
N THR A 16 -8.94 -0.45 -2.83
CA THR A 16 -7.76 0.40 -3.07
C THR A 16 -6.67 0.14 -2.01
N ALA A 17 -7.04 -0.01 -0.74
CA ALA A 17 -6.09 -0.36 0.32
C ALA A 17 -5.46 -1.74 0.08
N ASP A 18 -6.25 -2.73 -0.29
CA ASP A 18 -5.75 -4.09 -0.55
C ASP A 18 -4.82 -4.13 -1.79
N ASP A 19 -5.12 -3.35 -2.83
CA ASP A 19 -4.25 -3.21 -4.00
C ASP A 19 -2.90 -2.56 -3.65
N LEU A 20 -2.90 -1.50 -2.83
CA LEU A 20 -1.67 -0.84 -2.38
C LEU A 20 -0.83 -1.76 -1.47
N GLU A 21 -1.47 -2.56 -0.61
CA GLU A 21 -0.80 -3.56 0.22
C GLU A 21 -0.13 -4.63 -0.66
N ARG A 22 -0.83 -5.11 -1.70
CA ARG A 22 -0.26 -6.07 -2.66
C ARG A 22 0.95 -5.51 -3.40
N VAL A 23 0.90 -4.23 -3.82
CA VAL A 23 2.06 -3.56 -4.44
C VAL A 23 3.22 -3.48 -3.46
N SER A 24 2.96 -3.13 -2.20
CA SER A 24 3.98 -3.07 -1.15
C SER A 24 4.68 -4.42 -0.92
N ILE A 25 3.91 -5.52 -0.87
CA ILE A 25 4.45 -6.88 -0.75
C ILE A 25 5.33 -7.24 -1.95
N ASN A 26 4.90 -6.90 -3.17
CA ASN A 26 5.70 -7.16 -4.37
C ASN A 26 7.03 -6.38 -4.35
N LEU A 27 6.99 -5.12 -3.90
CA LEU A 27 8.21 -4.31 -3.74
C LEU A 27 9.14 -4.87 -2.68
N ALA A 28 8.63 -5.45 -1.60
CA ALA A 28 9.45 -6.12 -0.59
C ALA A 28 10.23 -7.30 -1.19
N GLY A 29 9.62 -8.07 -2.10
CA GLY A 29 10.34 -9.09 -2.86
C GLY A 29 11.47 -8.52 -3.73
N HIS A 30 11.24 -7.37 -4.36
CA HIS A 30 12.27 -6.68 -5.16
C HIS A 30 13.40 -6.09 -4.29
N LEU A 31 13.07 -5.57 -3.10
CA LEU A 31 14.04 -5.06 -2.15
C LEU A 31 15.07 -6.14 -1.77
N VAL A 32 14.61 -7.36 -1.48
CA VAL A 32 15.49 -8.51 -1.18
C VAL A 32 16.47 -8.78 -2.32
N TYR A 33 16.04 -8.63 -3.58
CA TYR A 33 16.92 -8.77 -4.74
C TYR A 33 17.98 -7.65 -4.80
N LEU A 34 17.60 -6.40 -4.54
CA LEU A 34 18.51 -5.25 -4.58
C LEU A 34 19.57 -5.33 -3.48
N GLU A 35 19.17 -5.73 -2.27
CA GLU A 35 20.09 -5.94 -1.14
C GLU A 35 21.15 -7.02 -1.46
N ARG A 36 20.74 -8.10 -2.13
CA ARG A 36 21.67 -9.17 -2.58
C ARG A 36 22.55 -8.76 -3.75
N SER A 37 22.13 -7.76 -4.52
CA SER A 37 22.83 -7.27 -5.72
C SER A 37 23.78 -6.11 -5.43
N ALA A 38 24.02 -5.77 -4.15
CA ALA A 38 24.85 -4.64 -3.71
C ALA A 38 24.44 -3.30 -4.35
N ARG A 39 23.12 -3.06 -4.43
CA ARG A 39 22.49 -1.83 -4.95
C ARG A 39 21.87 -1.01 -3.80
N PRO A 40 22.67 -0.39 -2.92
CA PRO A 40 22.19 0.20 -1.67
C PRO A 40 21.30 1.43 -1.89
N HIS A 41 21.55 2.21 -2.94
CA HIS A 41 20.74 3.39 -3.25
C HIS A 41 19.35 2.99 -3.73
N GLU A 42 19.25 2.06 -4.68
CA GLU A 42 17.96 1.57 -5.16
C GLU A 42 17.19 0.83 -4.07
N ALA A 43 17.88 0.04 -3.23
CA ALA A 43 17.27 -0.63 -2.09
C ALA A 43 16.63 0.39 -1.12
N ARG A 44 17.32 1.49 -0.84
CA ARG A 44 16.78 2.56 0.01
C ARG A 44 15.54 3.19 -0.61
N GLU A 45 15.58 3.56 -1.88
CA GLU A 45 14.43 4.17 -2.56
C GLU A 45 13.20 3.24 -2.57
N VAL A 46 13.41 1.94 -2.81
CA VAL A 46 12.33 0.94 -2.77
C VAL A 46 11.76 0.79 -1.35
N SER A 47 12.63 0.80 -0.34
CA SER A 47 12.21 0.76 1.07
C SER A 47 11.34 1.97 1.44
N GLU A 48 11.75 3.19 1.05
CA GLU A 48 10.96 4.42 1.27
C GLU A 48 9.59 4.36 0.59
N ARG A 49 9.50 3.78 -0.62
CA ARG A 49 8.22 3.56 -1.31
C ARG A 49 7.32 2.55 -0.59
N ILE A 50 7.89 1.45 -0.08
CA ILE A 50 7.16 0.45 0.72
C ILE A 50 6.51 1.13 1.94
N PHE A 51 7.28 1.93 2.69
CA PHE A 51 6.76 2.66 3.84
C PHE A 51 5.63 3.64 3.47
N GLY A 52 5.78 4.38 2.37
CA GLY A 52 4.73 5.29 1.90
C GLY A 52 3.43 4.58 1.50
N LEU A 53 3.55 3.40 0.88
CA LEU A 53 2.38 2.59 0.54
C LEU A 53 1.68 2.06 1.79
N GLN A 54 2.43 1.55 2.77
CA GLN A 54 1.88 1.05 4.03
C GLN A 54 1.15 2.17 4.80
N ALA A 55 1.73 3.37 4.90
CA ALA A 55 1.05 4.51 5.50
C ALA A 55 -0.24 4.91 4.77
N SER A 56 -0.27 4.77 3.45
CA SER A 56 -1.47 5.02 2.64
C SER A 56 -2.55 3.96 2.90
N VAL A 57 -2.16 2.68 3.02
CA VAL A 57 -3.06 1.57 3.39
C VAL A 57 -3.69 1.82 4.75
N ASP A 58 -2.89 2.17 5.76
CA ASP A 58 -3.37 2.45 7.11
C ASP A 58 -4.35 3.63 7.12
N SER A 59 -4.03 4.67 6.37
CA SER A 59 -4.91 5.85 6.22
C SER A 59 -6.25 5.47 5.59
N LEU A 60 -6.25 4.68 4.50
CA LEU A 60 -7.47 4.24 3.81
C LEU A 60 -8.34 3.34 4.69
N ARG A 61 -7.72 2.37 5.40
CA ARG A 61 -8.42 1.49 6.34
C ARG A 61 -9.00 2.27 7.53
N GLY A 62 -8.38 3.39 7.90
CA GLY A 62 -8.87 4.27 8.97
C GLY A 62 -10.08 5.15 8.62
N VAL A 63 -10.39 5.36 7.34
CA VAL A 63 -11.44 6.32 6.90
C VAL A 63 -12.82 6.03 7.50
N PHE A 64 -13.15 4.76 7.73
CA PHE A 64 -14.48 4.33 8.21
C PHE A 64 -14.49 3.81 9.65
N ASN A 65 -13.38 3.93 10.38
CA ASN A 65 -13.21 3.36 11.73
C ASN A 65 -13.48 4.36 12.87
N ASN A 66 -14.31 5.39 12.66
CA ASN A 66 -14.74 6.31 13.73
C ASN A 66 -15.87 5.74 14.58
#